data_AF-B9IY13-F1
#
_entry.id   AF-B9IY13-F1
#
_cell.length_a   1.000
_cell.length_b   1.000
_cell.length_c   1.000
_cell.angle_alpha   90.00
_cell.angle_beta   90.00
_cell.angle_gamma   90.00
#
_symmetry.space_group_name_H-M   'P 1'
#
loop_
_entity.id
_entity.type
_entity.pdbx_description
1 polymer ?
#
loop_
_entity_poly.entity_id
_entity_poly.type
_entity_poly.pdbx_seq_one_letter_code
_entity_poly.pdbx_strand_id
1 'polypeptide(L)'
;MKNGMTYIQLLNETLHCYASKGSLEAYTYIMEHAKGIVGNEAQIYNFKYALASAAGLEEEALHLMKEAIIEKGFWYGYEYLISDDDLKPLHKFEGFHQMVQLCKEREELAKKTERADVKYIESKKKEKLFIAMHGDQENIGIIEPYWKSVLVQNYTLALPQSSKIQFSDGFVWDDLHRGKEELKEHYDKLIENRTVEHE
;
A
#
# COMPACT_ATOMS: atom_id res chain seq x y z
N MET A 1 -5.74 -26.87 -2.63
CA MET A 1 -4.98 -25.74 -2.04
C MET A 1 -5.93 -25.06 -1.07
N LYS A 2 -5.57 -24.91 0.21
CA LYS A 2 -6.39 -24.08 1.11
C LYS A 2 -6.36 -22.67 0.53
N ASN A 3 -7.51 -22.15 0.08
CA ASN A 3 -7.64 -20.75 -0.31
C ASN A 3 -7.37 -19.91 0.94
N GLY A 4 -6.12 -19.51 1.16
CA GLY A 4 -5.76 -18.54 2.17
C GLY A 4 -6.35 -17.19 1.79
N MET A 5 -6.78 -16.43 2.79
CA MET A 5 -7.21 -15.04 2.64
C MET A 5 -6.09 -14.24 1.95
N THR A 6 -6.42 -13.39 0.99
CA THR A 6 -5.45 -12.47 0.38
C THR A 6 -5.31 -11.19 1.19
N TYR A 7 -4.26 -10.41 0.92
CA TYR A 7 -4.08 -9.08 1.50
C TYR A 7 -5.30 -8.16 1.29
N ILE A 8 -5.83 -8.09 0.06
CA ILE A 8 -7.00 -7.25 -0.25
C ILE A 8 -8.25 -7.76 0.47
N GLN A 9 -8.43 -9.09 0.56
CA GLN A 9 -9.53 -9.68 1.32
C GLN A 9 -9.44 -9.34 2.81
N LEU A 10 -8.25 -9.42 3.41
CA LEU A 10 -8.04 -9.03 4.82
C LEU A 10 -8.49 -7.59 5.07
N LEU A 11 -8.03 -6.64 4.26
CA LEU A 11 -8.36 -5.23 4.46
C LEU A 11 -9.85 -4.95 4.24
N ASN A 12 -10.43 -5.49 3.16
CA ASN A 12 -11.85 -5.28 2.85
C ASN A 12 -12.78 -5.86 3.91
N GLU A 13 -12.50 -7.08 4.39
CA GLU A 13 -13.29 -7.69 5.46
C GLU A 13 -13.10 -6.96 6.80
N THR A 14 -11.92 -6.39 7.05
CA THR A 14 -11.69 -5.55 8.23
C THR A 14 -12.54 -4.27 8.18
N LEU A 15 -12.56 -3.59 7.02
CA LEU A 15 -13.42 -2.41 6.82
C LEU A 15 -14.91 -2.75 6.91
N HIS A 16 -15.31 -3.90 6.36
CA HIS A 16 -16.68 -4.38 6.48
C HIS A 16 -17.05 -4.66 7.95
N CYS A 17 -16.14 -5.27 8.71
CA CYS A 17 -16.31 -5.50 10.15
C CYS A 17 -16.44 -4.16 10.91
N TYR A 18 -15.60 -3.18 10.58
CA TYR A 18 -15.65 -1.85 11.18
C TYR A 18 -17.02 -1.19 10.96
N ALA A 19 -17.49 -1.16 9.72
CA ALA A 19 -18.77 -0.55 9.37
C ALA A 19 -19.98 -1.30 9.98
N SER A 20 -19.88 -2.61 10.18
CA SER A 20 -21.00 -3.44 10.65
C SER A 20 -21.05 -3.64 12.17
N LYS A 21 -19.90 -3.62 12.85
CA LYS A 21 -19.79 -4.00 14.27
C LYS A 21 -19.05 -2.98 15.12
N GLY A 22 -18.18 -2.17 14.53
CA GLY A 22 -17.39 -1.15 15.22
C GLY A 22 -15.91 -1.47 15.30
N SER A 23 -15.15 -0.53 15.89
CA SER A 23 -13.68 -0.54 15.90
C SER A 23 -13.07 -1.72 16.64
N LEU A 24 -13.67 -2.14 17.76
CA LEU A 24 -13.13 -3.23 18.59
C LEU A 24 -13.22 -4.58 17.90
N GLU A 25 -14.34 -4.86 17.25
CA GLU A 25 -14.57 -6.09 16.49
C GLU A 25 -13.69 -6.12 15.23
N ALA A 26 -13.52 -4.99 14.56
CA ALA A 26 -12.59 -4.88 13.43
C ALA A 26 -11.13 -5.07 13.86
N TYR A 27 -10.71 -4.48 14.98
CA TYR A 27 -9.39 -4.69 15.58
C TYR A 27 -9.17 -6.17 15.88
N THR A 28 -10.14 -6.81 16.53
CA THR A 28 -10.07 -8.25 16.86
C THR A 28 -9.95 -9.10 15.60
N TYR A 29 -10.74 -8.78 14.56
CA TYR A 29 -10.72 -9.47 13.28
C TYR A 29 -9.34 -9.41 12.61
N ILE A 30 -8.76 -8.22 12.47
CA ILE A 30 -7.46 -8.07 11.80
C ILE A 30 -6.33 -8.70 12.61
N MET A 31 -6.39 -8.67 13.95
CA MET A 31 -5.39 -9.33 14.80
C MET A 31 -5.40 -10.85 14.63
N GLU A 32 -6.58 -11.45 14.46
CA GLU A 32 -6.72 -12.90 14.24
C GLU A 32 -6.28 -13.32 12.82
N HIS A 33 -6.64 -12.53 11.80
CA HIS A 33 -6.53 -12.97 10.40
C HIS A 33 -5.28 -12.47 9.67
N ALA A 34 -4.58 -11.45 10.17
CA ALA A 34 -3.41 -10.89 9.49
C ALA A 34 -2.18 -11.83 9.49
N LYS A 35 -2.13 -12.84 10.36
CA LYS A 35 -0.95 -13.69 10.53
C LYS A 35 -0.65 -14.50 9.26
N GLY A 36 0.52 -14.29 8.67
CA GLY A 36 0.98 -15.00 7.47
C GLY A 36 0.41 -14.46 6.16
N ILE A 37 -0.32 -13.35 6.19
CA ILE A 37 -0.78 -12.65 4.99
C ILE A 37 0.40 -11.89 4.39
N VAL A 38 0.68 -12.16 3.12
CA VAL A 38 1.72 -11.46 2.34
C VAL A 38 1.09 -10.25 1.66
N GLY A 39 1.67 -9.07 1.89
CA GLY A 39 1.21 -7.79 1.35
C GLY A 39 2.04 -6.64 1.92
N ASN A 40 1.48 -5.44 2.01
CA ASN A 40 2.14 -4.32 2.67
C ASN A 40 1.92 -4.38 4.19
N GLU A 41 2.98 -4.74 4.92
CA GLU A 41 2.95 -4.85 6.37
C GLU A 41 2.71 -3.49 7.05
N ALA A 42 3.26 -2.38 6.53
CA ALA A 42 3.04 -1.04 7.07
C ALA A 42 1.55 -0.69 7.08
N GLN A 43 0.82 -1.02 6.01
CA GLN A 43 -0.63 -0.83 5.94
C GLN A 43 -1.39 -1.70 6.96
N ILE A 44 -0.97 -2.95 7.16
CA ILE A 44 -1.58 -3.81 8.18
C ILE A 44 -1.39 -3.22 9.59
N TYR A 45 -0.20 -2.70 9.91
CA TYR A 45 0.02 -2.00 11.19
C TYR A 45 -0.84 -0.74 11.29
N ASN A 46 -0.99 0.01 10.19
CA ASN A 46 -1.84 1.19 10.13
C ASN A 46 -3.26 0.88 10.60
N PHE A 47 -3.88 -0.13 9.99
CA PHE A 47 -5.21 -0.61 10.37
C PHE A 47 -5.23 -1.03 11.85
N LYS A 48 -4.24 -1.79 12.32
CA LYS A 48 -4.21 -2.28 13.70
C LYS A 48 -4.18 -1.14 14.72
N TYR A 49 -3.26 -0.18 14.61
CA TYR A 49 -3.16 0.88 15.62
C TYR A 49 -4.31 1.89 15.52
N ALA A 50 -4.82 2.18 14.32
CA ALA A 50 -5.95 3.08 14.15
C ALA A 50 -7.22 2.48 14.78
N LEU A 51 -7.51 1.21 14.49
CA LEU A 51 -8.64 0.50 15.08
C LEU A 51 -8.52 0.34 16.59
N ALA A 52 -7.31 0.06 17.10
CA ALA A 52 -7.06 0.00 18.54
C ALA A 52 -7.33 1.36 19.21
N SER A 53 -6.82 2.45 18.63
CA SER A 53 -7.03 3.82 19.14
C SER A 53 -8.51 4.20 19.11
N ALA A 54 -9.20 3.95 17.99
CA ALA A 54 -10.63 4.18 17.83
C ALA A 54 -11.48 3.35 18.80
N ALA A 55 -11.01 2.16 19.19
CA ALA A 55 -11.65 1.31 20.20
C ALA A 55 -11.33 1.72 21.66
N GLY A 56 -10.53 2.76 21.87
CA GLY A 56 -10.10 3.21 23.20
C GLY A 56 -8.96 2.40 23.82
N LEU A 57 -8.31 1.54 23.04
CA LEU A 57 -7.16 0.72 23.46
C LEU A 57 -5.85 1.49 23.25
N GLU A 58 -5.70 2.64 23.91
CA GLU A 58 -4.63 3.60 23.65
C GLU A 58 -3.22 3.03 23.88
N GLU A 59 -3.01 2.27 24.96
CA GLU A 59 -1.70 1.65 25.25
C GLU A 59 -1.30 0.63 24.19
N GLU A 60 -2.28 -0.17 23.73
CA GLU A 60 -2.10 -1.17 22.67
C GLU A 60 -1.79 -0.49 21.33
N ALA A 61 -2.53 0.58 21.00
CA ALA A 61 -2.27 1.38 19.80
C ALA A 61 -0.84 1.95 19.81
N LEU A 62 -0.39 2.52 20.94
CA LEU A 62 0.98 3.01 21.07
C LEU A 62 2.03 1.91 20.96
N HIS A 63 1.77 0.72 21.48
CA HIS A 63 2.67 -0.42 21.34
C HIS A 63 2.81 -0.84 19.87
N LEU A 64 1.68 -0.99 19.17
CA LEU A 64 1.64 -1.32 17.74
C LEU A 64 2.33 -0.24 16.87
N MET A 65 2.14 1.04 17.20
CA MET A 65 2.84 2.14 16.52
C MET A 65 4.35 2.06 16.75
N LYS A 66 4.80 1.78 17.98
CA LYS A 66 6.22 1.63 18.28
C LYS A 66 6.85 0.47 17.52
N GLU A 67 6.17 -0.68 17.46
CA GLU A 67 6.64 -1.82 16.68
C GLU A 67 6.78 -1.45 15.19
N ALA A 68 5.74 -0.83 14.61
CA ALA A 68 5.75 -0.43 13.21
C ALA A 68 6.84 0.61 12.88
N ILE A 69 6.94 1.67 13.69
CA ILE A 69 7.76 2.84 13.37
C ILE A 69 9.20 2.69 13.88
N ILE A 70 9.38 2.18 15.10
CA ILE A 70 10.70 2.09 15.73
C ILE A 70 11.39 0.78 15.35
N GLU A 71 10.70 -0.36 15.52
CA GLU A 71 11.34 -1.67 15.33
C GLU A 71 11.42 -2.07 13.85
N LYS A 72 10.33 -1.87 13.10
CA LYS A 72 10.25 -2.21 11.66
C LYS A 72 10.69 -1.07 10.74
N GLY A 73 10.78 0.15 11.27
CA GLY A 73 11.29 1.30 10.51
C GLY A 73 10.30 1.88 9.50
N PHE A 74 9.00 1.54 9.59
CA PHE A 74 7.98 2.12 8.71
C PHE A 74 7.72 3.60 9.02
N TRP A 75 7.12 4.29 8.07
CA TRP A 75 6.67 5.66 8.21
C TRP A 75 5.29 5.84 7.59
N TYR A 76 4.54 6.80 8.12
CA TYR A 76 3.20 7.18 7.68
C TYR A 76 3.17 8.69 7.43
N GLY A 77 2.29 9.15 6.54
CA GLY A 77 2.19 10.58 6.21
C GLY A 77 1.95 11.44 7.45
N TYR A 78 2.72 12.52 7.60
CA TYR A 78 2.63 13.44 8.73
C TYR A 78 1.21 13.99 8.88
N GLU A 79 0.62 14.48 7.78
CA GLU A 79 -0.72 15.06 7.81
C GLU A 79 -1.75 14.05 8.31
N TYR A 80 -1.69 12.81 7.83
CA TYR A 80 -2.55 11.72 8.30
C TYR A 80 -2.40 11.52 9.82
N LEU A 81 -1.17 11.39 10.31
CA LEU A 81 -0.93 11.13 11.73
C LEU A 81 -1.45 12.23 12.66
N ILE A 82 -1.47 13.49 12.23
CA ILE A 82 -1.92 14.62 13.07
C ILE A 82 -3.39 15.01 12.87
N SER A 83 -4.04 14.54 11.81
CA SER A 83 -5.40 14.96 11.45
C SER A 83 -6.43 13.84 11.53
N ASP A 84 -6.01 12.58 11.55
CA ASP A 84 -6.94 11.46 11.64
C ASP A 84 -7.64 11.41 13.01
N ASP A 85 -8.97 11.41 12.98
CA ASP A 85 -9.81 11.43 14.18
C ASP A 85 -9.65 10.17 15.03
N ASP A 86 -9.37 9.01 14.43
CA ASP A 86 -9.16 7.75 15.16
C ASP A 86 -7.87 7.82 15.99
N LEU A 87 -6.90 8.66 15.61
CA LEU A 87 -5.60 8.81 16.29
C LEU A 87 -5.57 9.95 17.32
N LYS A 88 -6.59 10.80 17.34
CA LYS A 88 -6.71 11.92 18.27
C LYS A 88 -6.52 11.54 19.76
N PRO A 89 -7.01 10.39 20.26
CA PRO A 89 -6.76 9.96 21.64
C PRO A 89 -5.26 9.83 21.98
N LEU A 90 -4.40 9.59 20.99
CA LEU A 90 -2.97 9.36 21.19
C LEU A 90 -2.16 10.67 21.32
N HIS A 91 -2.74 11.82 20.98
CA HIS A 91 -2.06 13.12 20.97
C HIS A 91 -1.65 13.60 22.37
N LYS A 92 -2.15 12.98 23.44
CA LYS A 92 -1.74 13.31 24.82
C LYS A 92 -0.42 12.65 25.22
N PHE A 93 0.09 11.70 24.45
CA PHE A 93 1.29 10.94 24.78
C PHE A 93 2.52 11.51 24.10
N GLU A 94 3.56 11.81 24.87
CA GLU A 94 4.84 12.28 24.33
C GLU A 94 5.45 11.28 23.32
N GLY A 95 5.33 9.97 23.61
CA GLY A 95 5.81 8.92 22.71
C GLY A 95 5.15 8.95 21.33
N PHE A 96 3.90 9.40 21.22
CA PHE A 96 3.23 9.59 19.94
C PHE A 96 3.92 10.70 19.13
N HIS A 97 4.17 11.87 19.73
CA HIS A 97 4.83 12.98 19.05
C HIS A 97 6.24 12.65 18.57
N GLN A 98 7.00 11.86 19.34
CA GLN A 98 8.31 11.37 18.92
C GLN A 98 8.21 10.52 17.64
N MET A 99 7.22 9.63 17.56
CA MET A 99 6.98 8.80 16.36
C MET A 99 6.47 9.63 15.17
N VAL A 100 5.62 10.63 15.39
CA VAL A 100 5.16 11.56 14.35
C VAL A 100 6.33 12.32 13.74
N GLN A 101 7.24 12.85 14.57
CA GLN A 101 8.41 13.58 14.09
C GLN A 101 9.35 12.67 13.28
N LEU A 102 9.57 11.44 13.74
CA LEU A 102 10.35 10.46 13.01
C LEU A 102 9.71 10.08 11.66
N CYS A 103 8.39 9.93 11.61
CA CYS A 103 7.67 9.69 10.36
C CYS A 103 7.81 10.86 9.39
N LYS A 104 7.72 12.11 9.89
CA LYS A 104 7.90 13.32 9.08
C LYS A 104 9.28 13.37 8.43
N GLU A 105 10.34 13.08 9.17
CA GLU A 105 11.71 13.05 8.63
C GLU A 105 11.86 12.00 7.52
N ARG A 106 11.27 10.82 7.71
CA ARG A 106 11.27 9.73 6.71
C ARG A 106 10.43 10.08 5.49
N GLU A 107 9.27 10.70 5.68
CA GLU A 107 8.41 11.20 4.60
C GLU A 107 9.14 12.24 3.74
N GLU A 108 9.78 13.24 4.36
CA GLU A 108 10.54 14.27 3.65
C GLU A 108 11.69 13.68 2.83
N LEU A 109 12.34 12.63 3.34
CA LEU A 109 13.38 11.93 2.60
C LEU A 109 12.79 11.11 1.43
N ALA A 110 11.71 10.37 1.68
CA ALA A 110 11.06 9.54 0.67
C ALA A 110 10.52 10.37 -0.51
N LYS A 111 9.90 11.53 -0.23
CA LYS A 111 9.40 12.45 -1.26
C LYS A 111 10.52 13.09 -2.10
N LYS A 112 11.72 13.24 -1.55
CA LYS A 112 12.88 13.76 -2.31
C LYS A 112 13.47 12.73 -3.28
N THR A 113 13.26 11.45 -3.02
CA THR A 113 13.80 10.34 -3.82
C THR A 113 12.73 9.59 -4.59
N GLU A 114 11.49 10.10 -4.57
CA GLU A 114 10.34 9.49 -5.21
C GLU A 114 10.52 9.43 -6.72
N ARG A 115 10.16 8.29 -7.31
CA ARG A 115 10.31 8.05 -8.75
C ARG A 115 9.34 6.96 -9.19
N ALA A 116 8.88 7.08 -10.43
CA ALA A 116 8.02 6.06 -11.00
C ALA A 116 8.86 4.80 -11.23
N ASP A 117 8.23 3.64 -11.08
CA ASP A 117 8.86 2.36 -11.34
C ASP A 117 7.98 1.51 -12.24
N VAL A 118 8.55 0.49 -12.86
CA VAL A 118 7.78 -0.46 -13.66
C VAL A 118 8.43 -1.82 -13.62
N LYS A 119 7.61 -2.84 -13.35
CA LYS A 119 8.01 -4.23 -13.49
C LYS A 119 7.46 -4.81 -14.78
N TYR A 120 8.34 -5.44 -15.56
CA TYR A 120 7.96 -6.21 -16.74
C TYR A 120 8.08 -7.70 -16.48
N ILE A 121 7.06 -8.46 -16.87
CA ILE A 121 7.08 -9.92 -16.90
C ILE A 121 6.84 -10.34 -18.34
N GLU A 122 7.90 -10.80 -18.98
CA GLU A 122 7.90 -11.13 -20.41
C GLU A 122 7.12 -12.41 -20.70
N SER A 123 6.30 -12.36 -21.75
CA SER A 123 5.77 -13.58 -22.36
C SER A 123 6.78 -14.17 -23.34
N LYS A 124 6.50 -15.39 -23.80
CA LYS A 124 7.34 -16.05 -24.81
C LYS A 124 7.25 -15.37 -26.19
N LYS A 125 6.17 -14.62 -26.46
CA LYS A 125 5.91 -13.92 -27.73
C LYS A 125 5.64 -12.45 -27.44
N LYS A 126 6.59 -11.58 -27.77
CA LYS A 126 6.63 -10.15 -27.36
C LYS A 126 5.62 -9.23 -28.08
N GLU A 127 4.60 -9.81 -28.71
CA GLU A 127 3.67 -9.12 -29.61
C GLU A 127 2.54 -8.40 -28.85
N LYS A 128 2.10 -8.94 -27.71
CA LYS A 128 0.95 -8.41 -26.95
C LYS A 128 1.38 -7.82 -25.61
N LEU A 129 0.84 -6.66 -25.26
CA LEU A 129 1.11 -5.94 -24.02
C LEU A 129 -0.17 -5.83 -23.18
N PHE A 130 -0.06 -6.16 -21.89
CA PHE A 130 -1.07 -5.90 -20.89
C PHE A 130 -0.46 -4.98 -19.83
N ILE A 131 -1.08 -3.82 -19.59
CA ILE A 131 -0.67 -2.90 -18.53
C ILE A 131 -1.71 -2.99 -17.42
N ALA A 132 -1.29 -3.38 -16.22
CA ALA A 132 -2.16 -3.37 -15.04
C ALA A 132 -1.69 -2.28 -14.07
N MET A 133 -2.64 -1.41 -13.69
CA MET A 133 -2.42 -0.32 -12.75
C MET A 133 -2.78 -0.78 -11.34
N HIS A 134 -2.00 -0.36 -10.34
CA HIS A 134 -2.35 -0.59 -8.94
C HIS A 134 -3.38 0.42 -8.44
N GLY A 135 -4.16 0.05 -7.43
CA GLY A 135 -5.05 0.98 -6.72
C GLY A 135 -4.28 1.92 -5.80
N ASP A 136 -4.97 2.89 -5.22
CA ASP A 136 -4.35 3.75 -4.21
C ASP A 136 -3.89 2.94 -2.99
N GLN A 137 -2.74 3.34 -2.44
CA GLN A 137 -2.08 2.71 -1.29
C GLN A 137 -1.58 1.28 -1.56
N GLU A 138 -1.49 0.89 -2.82
CA GLU A 138 -0.91 -0.38 -3.26
C GLU A 138 0.48 -0.18 -3.88
N ASN A 139 1.06 -1.28 -4.36
CA ASN A 139 2.34 -1.34 -5.04
C ASN A 139 2.40 -2.55 -5.99
N ILE A 140 3.49 -2.69 -6.75
CA ILE A 140 3.69 -3.79 -7.70
C ILE A 140 3.55 -5.16 -7.03
N GLY A 141 4.12 -5.34 -5.83
CA GLY A 141 4.11 -6.60 -5.11
C GLY A 141 2.71 -7.06 -4.71
N ILE A 142 1.81 -6.10 -4.44
CA ILE A 142 0.41 -6.38 -4.14
C ILE A 142 -0.34 -6.82 -5.39
N ILE A 143 -0.20 -6.11 -6.51
CA ILE A 143 -1.05 -6.34 -7.68
C ILE A 143 -0.57 -7.47 -8.58
N GLU A 144 0.73 -7.77 -8.61
CA GLU A 144 1.30 -8.78 -9.51
C GLU A 144 0.55 -10.12 -9.48
N PRO A 145 0.25 -10.73 -8.31
CA PRO A 145 -0.40 -12.04 -8.26
C PRO A 145 -1.78 -12.08 -8.93
N TYR A 146 -2.50 -10.96 -8.96
CA TYR A 146 -3.84 -10.86 -9.52
C TYR A 146 -3.83 -10.81 -11.06
N TRP A 147 -2.79 -10.23 -11.64
CA TRP A 147 -2.69 -10.01 -13.09
C TRP A 147 -1.78 -11.02 -13.80
N LYS A 148 -1.01 -11.82 -13.07
CA LYS A 148 -0.05 -12.79 -13.63
C LYS A 148 -0.65 -13.81 -14.59
N SER A 149 -1.96 -14.06 -14.51
CA SER A 149 -2.67 -15.02 -15.38
C SER A 149 -2.68 -14.63 -16.86
N VAL A 150 -2.49 -13.33 -17.20
CA VAL A 150 -2.44 -12.87 -18.60
C VAL A 150 -1.25 -13.42 -19.38
N LEU A 151 -0.19 -13.84 -18.68
CA LEU A 151 0.99 -14.47 -19.29
C LEU A 151 0.64 -15.77 -20.02
N VAL A 152 -0.39 -16.50 -19.54
CA VAL A 152 -0.89 -17.73 -20.19
C VAL A 152 -1.49 -17.43 -21.56
N GLN A 153 -1.95 -16.20 -21.78
CA GLN A 153 -2.50 -15.71 -23.05
C GLN A 153 -1.44 -15.03 -23.93
N ASN A 154 -0.14 -15.22 -23.62
CA ASN A 154 1.01 -14.64 -24.31
C ASN A 154 1.11 -13.10 -24.27
N TYR A 155 0.45 -12.43 -23.32
CA TYR A 155 0.70 -11.02 -23.06
C TYR A 155 1.97 -10.84 -22.24
N THR A 156 2.88 -9.95 -22.64
CA THR A 156 3.82 -9.34 -21.69
C THR A 156 3.00 -8.51 -20.70
N LEU A 157 3.25 -8.72 -19.42
CA LEU A 157 2.63 -7.93 -18.35
C LEU A 157 3.57 -6.79 -17.93
N ALA A 158 3.07 -5.56 -17.97
CA ALA A 158 3.69 -4.39 -17.38
C ALA A 158 2.89 -3.96 -16.14
N LEU A 159 3.61 -3.69 -15.06
CA LEU A 159 3.07 -3.23 -13.78
C LEU A 159 3.74 -1.90 -13.42
N PRO A 160 3.22 -0.77 -13.93
CA PRO A 160 3.69 0.55 -13.52
C PRO A 160 3.37 0.81 -12.05
N GLN A 161 4.25 1.55 -11.39
CA GLN A 161 4.08 2.05 -10.05
C GLN A 161 4.20 3.56 -10.06
N SER A 162 3.21 4.21 -9.45
CA SER A 162 3.23 5.66 -9.27
C SER A 162 4.48 6.07 -8.53
N SER A 163 5.05 7.21 -8.92
CA SER A 163 6.11 7.81 -8.12
C SER A 163 5.59 8.37 -6.78
N LYS A 164 4.28 8.55 -6.60
CA LYS A 164 3.70 9.30 -5.47
C LYS A 164 3.55 8.41 -4.25
N ILE A 165 4.53 8.48 -3.36
CA ILE A 165 4.55 7.70 -2.12
C ILE A 165 3.78 8.43 -1.01
N GLN A 166 2.87 7.71 -0.34
CA GLN A 166 2.06 8.24 0.76
C GLN A 166 2.54 7.77 2.14
N PHE A 167 3.02 6.53 2.22
CA PHE A 167 3.62 5.91 3.41
C PHE A 167 4.53 4.76 2.94
N SER A 168 5.19 4.07 3.86
CA SER A 168 6.06 2.92 3.53
C SER A 168 5.37 1.93 2.58
N ASP A 169 5.93 1.82 1.37
CA ASP A 169 5.48 0.94 0.28
C ASP A 169 4.01 1.14 -0.17
N GLY A 170 3.41 2.31 0.12
CA GLY A 170 2.06 2.67 -0.32
C GLY A 170 2.09 3.84 -1.31
N PHE A 171 1.68 3.58 -2.56
CA PHE A 171 1.71 4.57 -3.65
C PHE A 171 0.30 4.91 -4.13
N VAL A 172 0.10 6.14 -4.62
CA VAL A 172 -1.23 6.67 -5.00
C VAL A 172 -1.21 7.38 -6.35
N TRP A 173 -2.38 7.55 -6.97
CA TRP A 173 -2.57 8.20 -8.28
C TRP A 173 -3.37 9.52 -8.20
N ASP A 174 -3.35 10.19 -7.06
CA ASP A 174 -4.16 11.41 -6.83
C ASP A 174 -3.78 12.59 -7.75
N ASP A 175 -2.51 12.72 -8.14
CA ASP A 175 -2.06 13.59 -9.23
C ASP A 175 -2.21 12.88 -10.58
N LEU A 176 -3.41 12.97 -11.15
CA LEU A 176 -3.75 12.33 -12.43
C LEU A 176 -2.90 12.85 -13.59
N HIS A 177 -2.41 14.09 -13.54
CA HIS A 177 -1.59 14.63 -14.61
C HIS A 177 -0.22 13.97 -14.61
N ARG A 178 0.40 13.88 -13.43
CA ARG A 178 1.68 13.19 -13.23
C ARG A 178 1.56 11.70 -13.56
N GLY A 179 0.52 11.03 -13.07
CA GLY A 179 0.29 9.61 -13.36
C GLY A 179 0.12 9.32 -14.86
N LYS A 180 -0.55 10.22 -15.60
CA LYS A 180 -0.66 10.12 -17.06
C LYS A 180 0.68 10.26 -17.77
N GLU A 181 1.52 11.20 -17.33
CA GLU A 181 2.86 11.41 -17.88
C GLU A 181 3.76 10.19 -17.64
N GLU A 182 3.79 9.67 -16.42
CA GLU A 182 4.54 8.46 -16.06
C GLU A 182 4.10 7.25 -16.88
N LEU A 183 2.79 7.02 -16.99
CA LEU A 183 2.24 5.92 -17.79
C LEU A 183 2.64 6.05 -19.27
N LYS A 184 2.59 7.28 -19.80
CA LYS A 184 3.04 7.55 -21.17
C LYS A 184 4.53 7.26 -21.33
N GLU A 185 5.38 7.71 -20.42
CA GLU A 185 6.82 7.42 -20.48
C GLU A 185 7.12 5.92 -20.44
N HIS A 186 6.43 5.17 -19.58
CA HIS A 186 6.60 3.72 -19.51
C HIS A 186 6.14 3.03 -20.80
N TYR A 187 5.02 3.47 -21.37
CA TYR A 187 4.53 2.96 -22.64
C TYR A 187 5.51 3.27 -23.78
N ASP A 188 5.94 4.53 -23.91
CA ASP A 188 6.87 4.98 -24.96
C ASP A 188 8.20 4.21 -24.89
N LYS A 189 8.79 4.05 -23.68
CA LYS A 189 10.00 3.24 -23.47
C LYS A 189 9.82 1.77 -23.84
N LEU A 190 8.62 1.22 -23.65
CA LEU A 190 8.34 -0.17 -23.95
C LEU A 190 8.13 -0.41 -25.44
N ILE A 191 7.46 0.50 -26.15
CA ILE A 191 7.26 0.39 -27.61
C ILE A 191 8.55 0.70 -28.38
N GLU A 192 9.41 1.61 -27.91
CA GLU A 192 10.71 1.87 -28.57
C GLU A 192 11.59 0.61 -28.62
N ASN A 193 11.45 -0.26 -27.62
CA ASN A 193 12.19 -1.51 -27.51
C ASN A 193 11.45 -2.72 -28.12
N ARG A 194 10.33 -2.50 -28.83
CA ARG A 194 9.48 -3.57 -29.39
C ARG A 194 8.91 -3.23 -30.76
N THR A 195 8.84 -4.23 -31.64
CA THR A 195 7.94 -4.19 -32.79
C THR A 195 6.53 -4.52 -32.27
N VAL A 196 5.82 -3.53 -31.73
CA VAL A 196 4.43 -3.74 -31.28
C VAL A 196 3.53 -3.68 -32.52
N GLU A 197 2.84 -4.77 -32.82
CA GLU A 197 1.79 -4.75 -33.84
C GLU A 197 0.61 -3.92 -33.32
N HIS A 198 0.25 -2.88 -34.06
CA HIS A 198 -0.99 -2.13 -33.81
C HIS A 198 -2.13 -2.90 -34.51
N GLU A 199 -2.97 -3.58 -33.74
CA GLU A 199 -4.29 -4.05 -34.21
C GLU A 199 -5.34 -2.94 -34.10
#